data_AF-A0A3L7AFX8-F1
#
_entry.id   AF-A0A3L7AFX8-F1
#
_cell.length_a   1.000
_cell.length_b   1.000
_cell.length_c   1.000
_cell.angle_alpha   90.00
_cell.angle_beta   90.00
_cell.angle_gamma   90.00
#
_symmetry.space_group_name_H-M   'P 1'
#
loop_
_entity.id
_entity.type
_entity.pdbx_description
1 polymer ?
#
loop_
_entity_poly.entity_id
_entity_poly.type
_entity_poly.pdbx_seq_one_letter_code
_entity_poly.pdbx_strand_id
1 'polypeptide(L)'
;MARERDAYGDLATRDADKDHVPWAKADVALPTPGSGYAVYDIVGQTVYMPNGDRLEAHSGYGKMFDDPRHVSKRMVGPTPPNTYNLVMREALFHGVEAIRMHPVEKDKMFGRDGILTHSYLLGPRGDSNGCVSFRDYEKFLAAFKRGEVKQLIVVAELANPPAPANPLLAWLSGNKR
;
A
#
# COMPACT_ATOMS: atom_id res chain seq x y z
N MET A 1 -7.67 -36.28 46.36
CA MET A 1 -6.46 -36.47 45.52
C MET A 1 -6.61 -35.55 44.33
N ALA A 2 -5.78 -34.51 44.26
CA ALA A 2 -5.77 -33.54 43.17
C ALA A 2 -4.59 -33.84 42.24
N ARG A 3 -4.76 -33.37 40.98
CA ARG A 3 -3.80 -33.38 39.86
C ARG A 3 -3.70 -34.75 39.18
N GLU A 4 -3.64 -34.86 37.87
CA GLU A 4 -2.85 -34.09 36.90
C GLU A 4 -3.25 -34.55 35.48
N ARG A 5 -2.99 -33.73 34.44
CA ARG A 5 -3.35 -33.85 33.00
C ARG A 5 -4.58 -32.98 32.65
N ASP A 6 -4.50 -31.92 31.84
CA ASP A 6 -3.65 -31.67 30.67
C ASP A 6 -3.27 -30.18 30.54
N ALA A 7 -2.06 -29.83 31.00
CA ALA A 7 -1.46 -28.50 30.81
C ALA A 7 -0.75 -28.34 29.44
N TYR A 8 -1.07 -29.21 28.47
CA TYR A 8 -0.43 -29.22 27.14
C TYR A 8 -1.36 -28.80 26.00
N GLY A 9 -2.68 -28.67 26.24
CA GLY A 9 -3.66 -28.23 25.24
C GLY A 9 -3.83 -26.72 25.11
N ASP A 10 -3.29 -25.94 26.05
CA ASP A 10 -3.60 -24.51 26.20
C ASP A 10 -2.42 -23.57 25.86
N LEU A 11 -1.36 -24.12 25.25
CA LEU A 11 -0.18 -23.37 24.82
C LEU A 11 -0.14 -23.10 23.31
N ALA A 12 -0.99 -23.75 22.52
CA ALA A 12 -1.04 -23.56 21.07
C ALA A 12 -1.85 -22.33 20.61
N THR A 13 -2.56 -21.66 21.54
CA THR A 13 -3.45 -20.51 21.25
C THR A 13 -2.89 -19.17 21.73
N ARG A 14 -1.72 -19.14 22.36
CA ARG A 14 -1.15 -17.93 22.98
C ARG A 14 -0.13 -17.16 22.13
N ASP A 15 0.29 -17.69 20.98
CA ASP A 15 1.29 -17.04 20.11
C ASP A 15 0.73 -16.58 18.74
N ALA A 16 -0.56 -16.76 18.49
CA ALA A 16 -1.18 -16.41 17.19
C ALA A 16 -1.56 -14.92 17.03
N ASP A 17 -1.36 -14.07 18.04
CA ASP A 17 -1.91 -12.70 18.06
C ASP A 17 -0.92 -11.65 18.60
N LYS A 18 0.37 -11.78 18.30
CA LYS A 18 1.38 -10.70 18.53
C LYS A 18 1.72 -9.94 17.25
N ASP A 19 1.27 -10.48 16.12
CA ASP A 19 1.66 -10.05 14.79
C ASP A 19 0.59 -9.21 14.12
N HIS A 20 -0.62 -9.22 14.67
CA HIS A 20 -1.75 -8.44 14.23
C HIS A 20 -1.61 -7.00 14.73
N VAL A 21 -1.45 -6.08 13.80
CA VAL A 21 -1.62 -4.65 14.07
C VAL A 21 -3.09 -4.30 13.87
N PRO A 22 -3.86 -3.98 14.92
CA PRO A 22 -5.20 -3.47 14.75
C PRO A 22 -5.13 -2.19 13.92
N TRP A 23 -6.05 -2.04 12.97
CA TRP A 23 -6.16 -0.82 12.20
C TRP A 23 -7.61 -0.38 12.12
N ALA A 24 -7.81 0.92 12.08
CA ALA A 24 -9.11 1.54 11.88
C ALA A 24 -9.20 2.10 10.46
N LYS A 25 -10.41 2.11 9.90
CA LYS A 25 -10.66 2.80 8.64
C LYS A 25 -10.23 4.26 8.77
N ALA A 26 -9.52 4.76 7.77
CA ALA A 26 -9.02 6.13 7.75
C ALA A 26 -10.03 7.04 7.05
N ASP A 27 -10.38 8.14 7.70
CA ASP A 27 -11.10 9.24 7.08
C ASP A 27 -10.09 10.26 6.54
N VAL A 28 -9.73 10.10 5.27
CA VAL A 28 -8.75 10.95 4.57
C VAL A 28 -9.44 11.56 3.36
N ALA A 29 -9.28 12.88 3.20
CA ALA A 29 -9.78 13.58 2.03
C ALA A 29 -9.11 13.04 0.75
N LEU A 30 -9.94 12.66 -0.23
CA LEU A 30 -9.46 12.22 -1.53
C LEU A 30 -8.68 13.33 -2.23
N PRO A 31 -7.62 12.99 -2.97
CA PRO A 31 -6.80 13.98 -3.64
C PRO A 31 -7.58 14.61 -4.80
N THR A 32 -7.36 15.90 -4.98
CA THR A 32 -7.91 16.72 -6.08
C THR A 32 -6.77 17.42 -6.83
N PRO A 33 -7.03 18.02 -8.01
CA PRO A 33 -5.99 18.75 -8.74
C PRO A 33 -5.38 19.85 -7.85
N GLY A 34 -4.05 19.86 -7.75
CA GLY A 34 -3.32 20.80 -6.89
C GLY A 34 -3.10 20.33 -5.44
N SER A 35 -3.68 19.21 -5.02
CA SER A 35 -3.46 18.64 -3.67
C SER A 35 -2.00 18.28 -3.39
N GLY A 36 -1.24 17.88 -4.42
CA GLY A 36 0.17 17.52 -4.29
C GLY A 36 0.42 16.14 -3.67
N TYR A 37 -0.64 15.35 -3.45
CA TYR A 37 -0.54 13.99 -2.92
C TYR A 37 -1.46 13.02 -3.66
N ALA A 38 -1.15 11.73 -3.53
CA ALA A 38 -2.03 10.62 -3.86
C ALA A 38 -2.34 9.81 -2.58
N VAL A 39 -3.40 9.01 -2.60
CA VAL A 39 -3.78 8.14 -1.47
C VAL A 39 -3.74 6.69 -1.91
N TYR A 40 -2.96 5.86 -1.25
CA TYR A 40 -2.95 4.41 -1.42
C TYR A 40 -3.78 3.74 -0.31
N ASP A 41 -4.85 3.06 -0.72
CA ASP A 41 -5.66 2.19 0.12
C ASP A 41 -5.19 0.73 -0.07
N ILE A 42 -4.62 0.13 0.99
CA ILE A 42 -4.06 -1.23 0.93
C ILE A 42 -5.17 -2.26 0.70
N VAL A 43 -6.24 -2.23 1.50
CA VAL A 43 -7.37 -3.17 1.36
C VAL A 43 -8.10 -2.96 0.04
N GLY A 44 -8.25 -1.71 -0.37
CA GLY A 44 -8.85 -1.34 -1.65
C GLY A 44 -7.93 -1.60 -2.87
N GLN A 45 -6.65 -1.94 -2.65
CA GLN A 45 -5.65 -2.20 -3.69
C GLN A 45 -5.56 -1.07 -4.73
N THR A 46 -5.80 0.17 -4.28
CA THR A 46 -6.06 1.29 -5.17
C THR A 46 -5.29 2.52 -4.72
N VAL A 47 -4.60 3.15 -5.67
CA VAL A 47 -4.08 4.51 -5.53
C VAL A 47 -5.02 5.49 -6.20
N TYR A 48 -5.58 6.40 -5.41
CA TYR A 48 -6.38 7.52 -5.88
C TYR A 48 -5.46 8.67 -6.24
N MET A 49 -5.54 9.13 -7.48
CA MET A 49 -4.67 10.17 -8.04
C MET A 49 -5.35 11.55 -8.00
N PRO A 50 -4.57 12.64 -7.94
CA PRO A 50 -5.13 14.00 -7.91
C PRO A 50 -5.90 14.39 -9.17
N ASN A 51 -5.64 13.73 -10.31
CA ASN A 51 -6.39 13.95 -11.55
C ASN A 51 -7.72 13.15 -11.61
N GLY A 52 -8.05 12.38 -10.56
CA GLY A 52 -9.23 11.51 -10.49
C GLY A 52 -9.00 10.08 -10.98
N ASP A 53 -7.84 9.76 -11.54
CA ASP A 53 -7.49 8.39 -11.92
C ASP A 53 -7.40 7.48 -10.70
N ARG A 54 -7.63 6.19 -10.94
CA ARG A 54 -7.46 5.12 -9.95
C ARG A 54 -6.52 4.08 -10.52
N LEU A 55 -5.43 3.81 -9.80
CA LEU A 55 -4.39 2.88 -10.23
C LEU A 55 -4.40 1.66 -9.32
N GLU A 56 -4.34 0.46 -9.91
CA GLU A 56 -4.12 -0.78 -9.16
C GLU A 56 -2.70 -0.78 -8.57
N ALA A 57 -2.61 -1.04 -7.26
CA ALA A 57 -1.35 -1.20 -6.57
C ALA A 57 -1.45 -2.18 -5.41
N HIS A 58 -0.33 -2.84 -5.13
CA HIS A 58 -0.21 -3.89 -4.12
C HIS A 58 1.01 -3.67 -3.23
N SER A 59 1.03 -4.37 -2.09
CA SER A 59 2.18 -4.39 -1.21
C SER A 59 2.27 -5.67 -0.38
N GLY A 60 3.50 -6.10 -0.11
CA GLY A 60 3.76 -7.32 0.65
C GLY A 60 3.87 -8.57 -0.23
N TYR A 61 4.09 -9.70 0.42
CA TYR A 61 4.47 -10.95 -0.25
C TYR A 61 3.73 -12.16 0.34
N GLY A 62 3.46 -13.15 -0.52
CA GLY A 62 2.99 -14.44 -0.08
C GLY A 62 1.62 -14.36 0.60
N LYS A 63 1.54 -14.81 1.86
CA LYS A 63 0.30 -14.85 2.66
C LYS A 63 -0.07 -13.52 3.32
N MET A 64 0.86 -12.56 3.35
CA MET A 64 0.66 -11.23 3.98
C MET A 64 0.38 -10.13 2.95
N PHE A 65 0.30 -10.52 1.68
CA PHE A 65 -0.01 -9.66 0.54
C PHE A 65 -1.32 -8.88 0.77
N ASP A 66 -1.25 -7.56 0.64
CA ASP A 66 -2.36 -6.61 0.85
C ASP A 66 -3.11 -6.78 2.19
N ASP A 67 -2.42 -7.25 3.24
CA ASP A 67 -3.01 -7.43 4.56
C ASP A 67 -2.40 -6.44 5.57
N PRO A 68 -3.10 -5.33 5.90
CA PRO A 68 -2.57 -4.30 6.78
C PRO A 68 -2.27 -4.79 8.21
N ARG A 69 -2.82 -5.95 8.61
CA ARG A 69 -2.54 -6.54 9.93
C ARG A 69 -1.07 -6.91 10.08
N HIS A 70 -0.36 -7.11 8.97
CA HIS A 70 1.03 -7.54 8.95
C HIS A 70 2.03 -6.43 8.59
N VAL A 71 1.65 -5.14 8.71
CA VAL A 71 2.53 -4.00 8.40
C VAL A 71 3.79 -3.91 9.27
N SER A 72 3.86 -4.62 10.39
CA SER A 72 5.08 -4.72 11.21
C SER A 72 6.08 -5.74 10.64
N LYS A 73 5.67 -6.61 9.71
CA LYS A 73 6.48 -7.73 9.21
C LYS A 73 7.47 -7.28 8.14
N ARG A 74 8.75 -7.32 8.49
CA ARG A 74 9.87 -7.01 7.58
C ARG A 74 9.86 -7.96 6.38
N MET A 75 10.15 -7.42 5.19
CA MET A 75 10.27 -8.13 3.90
C MET A 75 9.01 -8.82 3.37
N VAL A 76 7.95 -9.01 4.15
CA VAL A 76 6.76 -9.75 3.71
C VAL A 76 5.46 -8.99 3.94
N GLY A 77 5.43 -8.10 4.92
CA GLY A 77 4.26 -7.26 5.20
C GLY A 77 4.13 -6.10 4.22
N PRO A 78 2.91 -5.58 4.02
CA PRO A 78 2.66 -4.43 3.16
C PRO A 78 3.30 -3.15 3.72
N THR A 79 3.33 -2.10 2.92
CA THR A 79 3.81 -0.77 3.32
C THR A 79 3.07 -0.28 4.58
N PRO A 80 3.76 0.18 5.63
CA PRO A 80 3.08 0.75 6.81
C PRO A 80 2.22 1.98 6.47
N PRO A 81 1.02 2.13 7.05
CA PRO A 81 0.26 3.36 6.94
C PRO A 81 1.05 4.58 7.46
N ASN A 82 1.23 5.58 6.61
CA ASN A 82 1.99 6.80 6.88
C ASN A 82 1.73 7.83 5.79
N THR A 83 2.19 9.06 6.00
CA THR A 83 2.45 9.98 4.90
C THR A 83 3.91 9.84 4.48
N TYR A 84 4.15 9.62 3.20
CA TYR A 84 5.49 9.48 2.65
C TYR A 84 5.82 10.66 1.73
N ASN A 85 6.92 11.35 2.00
CA ASN A 85 7.53 12.28 1.04
C ASN A 85 8.24 11.48 -0.05
N LEU A 86 8.01 11.83 -1.30
CA LEU A 86 8.52 11.10 -2.45
C LEU A 86 9.79 11.75 -3.01
N VAL A 87 10.82 10.95 -3.25
CA VAL A 87 12.09 11.39 -3.83
C VAL A 87 12.52 10.41 -4.90
N MET A 88 12.89 10.91 -6.08
CA MET A 88 13.37 10.06 -7.16
C MET A 88 14.66 9.33 -6.73
N ARG A 89 14.79 8.05 -7.07
CA ARG A 89 16.09 7.38 -6.90
C ARG A 89 17.09 7.82 -7.96
N GLU A 90 18.34 7.98 -7.55
CA GLU A 90 19.45 8.29 -8.44
C GLU A 90 19.81 7.13 -9.39
N ALA A 91 19.62 5.89 -8.92
CA ALA A 91 19.91 4.68 -9.66
C ALA A 91 18.65 3.81 -9.82
N LEU A 92 18.57 3.11 -10.95
CA LEU A 92 17.50 2.16 -11.25
C LEU A 92 17.40 1.06 -10.19
N PHE A 93 16.18 0.58 -9.97
CA PHE A 93 15.86 -0.56 -9.13
C PHE A 93 15.48 -1.74 -10.02
N HIS A 94 16.37 -2.73 -10.15
CA HIS A 94 16.18 -3.87 -11.05
C HIS A 94 15.83 -3.44 -12.50
N GLY A 95 16.44 -2.36 -12.97
CA GLY A 95 16.21 -1.80 -14.31
C GLY A 95 15.02 -0.84 -14.41
N VAL A 96 14.25 -0.62 -13.34
CA VAL A 96 13.10 0.30 -13.32
C VAL A 96 13.38 1.55 -12.51
N GLU A 97 12.92 2.69 -13.00
CA GLU A 97 12.91 3.94 -12.25
C GLU A 97 12.01 3.82 -11.02
N ALA A 98 12.58 3.83 -9.81
CA ALA A 98 11.80 3.74 -8.59
C ALA A 98 11.85 5.04 -7.79
N ILE A 99 10.76 5.35 -7.07
CA ILE A 99 10.70 6.51 -6.19
C ILE A 99 10.87 6.02 -4.76
N ARG A 100 11.75 6.66 -4.00
CA ARG A 100 11.94 6.41 -2.57
C ARG A 100 10.85 7.10 -1.76
N MET A 101 10.28 6.36 -0.81
CA MET A 101 9.25 6.82 0.09
C MET A 101 9.87 7.13 1.48
N HIS A 102 9.87 8.41 1.87
CA HIS A 102 10.36 8.86 3.18
C HIS A 102 9.20 9.10 4.15
N PRO A 103 9.03 8.26 5.18
CA PRO A 103 7.92 8.41 6.13
C PRO A 103 8.06 9.68 6.96
N VAL A 104 6.95 10.38 7.17
CA VAL A 104 6.88 11.52 8.10
C VAL A 104 6.97 11.01 9.54
N GLU A 105 6.22 9.97 9.88
CA GLU A 105 6.21 9.39 11.22
C GLU A 105 7.11 8.14 11.28
N LYS A 106 8.39 8.32 11.65
CA LYS A 106 9.36 7.22 11.67
C LYS A 106 9.00 6.09 12.64
N ASP A 107 8.38 6.40 13.77
CA ASP A 107 8.02 5.40 14.79
C ASP A 107 6.94 4.43 14.30
N LYS A 108 6.12 4.84 13.33
CA LYS A 108 5.10 4.00 12.68
C LYS A 108 5.66 3.04 11.62
N MET A 109 6.98 3.01 11.45
CA MET A 109 7.62 2.12 10.47
C MET A 109 8.02 0.76 11.04
N PHE A 110 7.89 0.52 12.35
CA PHE A 110 8.23 -0.77 12.97
C PHE A 110 9.69 -1.19 12.70
N GLY A 111 10.62 -0.22 12.66
CA GLY A 111 12.03 -0.46 12.32
C GLY A 111 12.28 -0.82 10.86
N ARG A 112 11.30 -0.62 9.97
CA ARG A 112 11.42 -0.85 8.52
C ARG A 112 11.83 0.42 7.79
N ASP A 113 12.53 0.25 6.69
CA ASP A 113 13.01 1.34 5.84
C ASP A 113 13.06 0.89 4.37
N GLY A 114 13.63 1.73 3.50
CA GLY A 114 13.92 1.36 2.11
C GLY A 114 12.70 1.14 1.22
N ILE A 115 11.51 1.59 1.64
CA ILE A 115 10.27 1.42 0.88
C ILE A 115 10.29 2.29 -0.38
N LEU A 116 9.88 1.69 -1.51
CA LEU A 116 9.85 2.32 -2.82
C LEU A 116 8.46 2.21 -3.45
N THR A 117 8.19 3.02 -4.47
CA THR A 117 7.19 2.72 -5.50
C THR A 117 7.87 2.20 -6.76
N HIS A 118 7.31 1.17 -7.40
CA HIS A 118 7.81 0.64 -8.68
C HIS A 118 6.73 -0.17 -9.43
N SER A 119 7.02 -0.64 -10.65
CA SER A 119 6.15 -1.55 -11.39
C SER A 119 6.16 -2.98 -10.82
N TYR A 120 5.38 -3.92 -11.35
CA TYR A 120 5.46 -5.30 -10.89
C TYR A 120 6.81 -5.93 -11.25
N LEU A 121 7.62 -6.21 -10.23
CA LEU A 121 8.96 -6.80 -10.38
C LEU A 121 9.06 -8.22 -9.82
N LEU A 122 8.12 -8.62 -8.97
CA LEU A 122 8.09 -9.95 -8.34
C LEU A 122 6.81 -10.68 -8.74
N GLY A 123 6.81 -11.20 -9.97
CA GLY A 123 5.70 -11.98 -10.51
C GLY A 123 4.48 -11.15 -10.90
N PRO A 124 3.49 -11.79 -11.55
CA PRO A 124 2.37 -11.10 -12.19
C PRO A 124 1.29 -10.59 -11.23
N ARG A 125 1.29 -11.06 -9.98
CA ARG A 125 0.36 -10.62 -8.94
C ARG A 125 0.75 -9.26 -8.34
N GLY A 126 1.97 -8.79 -8.58
CA GLY A 126 2.45 -7.53 -8.03
C GLY A 126 2.98 -7.65 -6.61
N ASP A 127 3.50 -8.81 -6.22
CA ASP A 127 4.16 -8.98 -4.93
C ASP A 127 5.35 -8.00 -4.77
N SER A 128 5.70 -7.72 -3.53
CA SER A 128 6.86 -6.92 -3.18
C SER A 128 7.36 -7.26 -1.78
N ASN A 129 8.59 -6.87 -1.42
CA ASN A 129 9.06 -7.00 -0.05
C ASN A 129 8.56 -5.88 0.89
N GLY A 130 7.40 -5.32 0.57
CA GLY A 130 6.76 -4.21 1.27
C GLY A 130 6.87 -2.86 0.56
N CYS A 131 7.36 -2.82 -0.69
CA CYS A 131 7.22 -1.65 -1.57
C CYS A 131 5.77 -1.52 -2.06
N VAL A 132 5.40 -0.36 -2.62
CA VAL A 132 4.13 -0.21 -3.33
C VAL A 132 4.37 -0.50 -4.80
N SER A 133 3.88 -1.63 -5.27
CA SER A 133 4.01 -2.13 -6.64
C SER A 133 2.77 -1.75 -7.43
N PHE A 134 2.92 -1.17 -8.62
CA PHE A 134 1.82 -0.68 -9.45
C PHE A 134 1.69 -1.49 -10.73
N ARG A 135 0.45 -1.77 -11.15
CA ARG A 135 0.17 -2.37 -12.46
C ARG A 135 0.54 -1.42 -13.60
N ASP A 136 0.05 -0.19 -13.50
CA ASP A 136 0.23 0.90 -14.46
C ASP A 136 1.21 1.95 -13.91
N TYR A 137 2.42 1.51 -13.52
CA TYR A 137 3.38 2.36 -12.80
C TYR A 137 3.77 3.64 -13.54
N GLU A 138 3.87 3.60 -14.87
CA GLU A 138 4.24 4.76 -15.68
C GLU A 138 3.30 5.96 -15.48
N LYS A 139 2.01 5.72 -15.21
CA LYS A 139 1.05 6.79 -14.91
C LYS A 139 1.40 7.50 -13.60
N PHE A 140 1.73 6.72 -12.56
CA PHE A 140 2.13 7.25 -11.26
C PHE A 140 3.47 7.99 -11.36
N LEU A 141 4.48 7.38 -12.00
CA LEU A 141 5.80 7.97 -12.20
C LEU A 141 5.73 9.29 -12.97
N ALA A 142 4.91 9.36 -14.03
CA ALA A 142 4.73 10.58 -14.79
C ALA A 142 4.07 11.69 -13.96
N ALA A 143 3.06 11.38 -13.15
CA ALA A 143 2.43 12.35 -12.25
C ALA A 143 3.41 12.88 -11.20
N PHE A 144 4.26 12.01 -10.63
CA PHE A 144 5.33 12.41 -9.73
C PHE A 144 6.34 13.33 -10.43
N LYS A 145 6.83 12.96 -11.62
CA LYS A 145 7.79 13.76 -12.39
C LYS A 145 7.25 15.14 -12.81
N ARG A 146 5.93 15.26 -13.04
CA ARG A 146 5.25 16.54 -13.27
C ARG A 146 5.03 17.37 -12.00
N GLY A 147 5.31 16.80 -10.83
CA GLY A 147 5.11 17.46 -9.53
C GLY A 147 3.65 17.48 -9.05
N GLU A 148 2.75 16.73 -9.70
CA GLU A 148 1.35 16.59 -9.30
C GLU A 148 1.21 15.74 -8.03
N VAL A 149 2.12 14.79 -7.86
CA VAL A 149 2.23 13.94 -6.67
C VAL A 149 3.62 14.13 -6.07
N LYS A 150 3.68 14.65 -4.85
CA LYS A 150 4.91 14.83 -4.06
C LYS A 150 4.89 13.98 -2.80
N GLN A 151 3.70 13.58 -2.38
CA GLN A 151 3.47 12.71 -1.24
C GLN A 151 2.57 11.54 -1.61
N LEU A 152 2.81 10.38 -1.00
CA LEU A 152 1.88 9.25 -1.00
C LEU A 152 1.39 9.04 0.42
N ILE A 153 0.09 9.22 0.64
CA ILE A 153 -0.56 8.88 1.91
C ILE A 153 -1.01 7.43 1.82
N VAL A 154 -0.44 6.57 2.64
CA VAL A 154 -0.81 5.15 2.71
C VAL A 154 -1.75 4.94 3.89
N VAL A 155 -2.90 4.33 3.63
CA VAL A 155 -3.89 3.96 4.64
C VAL A 155 -4.18 2.47 4.58
N ALA A 156 -4.57 1.89 5.71
CA ALA A 156 -4.93 0.47 5.77
C ALA A 156 -6.21 0.20 4.96
N GLU A 157 -7.27 0.99 5.20
CA GLU A 157 -8.50 1.02 4.40
C GLU A 157 -9.11 2.41 4.52
N LEU A 158 -9.71 2.92 3.44
CA LEU A 158 -10.53 4.14 3.51
C LEU A 158 -11.89 3.86 4.16
N ALA A 159 -12.37 4.83 4.94
CA ALA A 159 -13.71 4.78 5.51
C ALA A 159 -14.80 4.87 4.43
N ASN A 160 -14.59 5.76 3.45
CA ASN A 160 -15.55 6.07 2.40
C ASN A 160 -14.87 6.04 1.02
N PRO A 161 -14.42 4.87 0.54
CA PRO A 161 -13.79 4.77 -0.76
C PRO A 161 -14.84 5.09 -1.86
N PRO A 162 -14.46 5.85 -2.91
CA PRO A 162 -15.32 6.05 -4.07
C PRO A 162 -15.77 4.72 -4.66
N ALA A 163 -17.05 4.60 -4.98
CA ALA A 163 -17.58 3.42 -5.67
C ALA A 163 -16.74 3.12 -6.93
N PRO A 164 -16.42 1.85 -7.22
CA PRO A 164 -15.68 1.48 -8.41
C PRO A 164 -16.36 2.06 -9.65
N ALA A 165 -15.57 2.55 -10.61
CA ALA A 165 -16.13 3.09 -11.84
C ALA A 165 -16.98 1.99 -12.50
N ASN A 166 -18.26 2.28 -12.77
CA ASN A 166 -19.13 1.32 -13.41
C ASN A 166 -18.56 1.01 -14.80
N PRO A 167 -18.17 -0.25 -15.09
CA PRO A 167 -17.53 -0.60 -16.35
C PRO A 167 -18.41 -0.26 -17.58
N LEU A 168 -19.74 -0.27 -17.41
CA LEU A 168 -20.67 0.14 -18.46
C LEU A 168 -20.61 1.64 -18.74
N LEU A 169 -20.40 2.49 -17.72
CA LEU A 169 -20.23 3.93 -17.91
C LEU A 169 -18.87 4.27 -18.53
N ALA A 170 -17.81 3.53 -18.16
CA ALA A 170 -16.47 3.70 -18.73
C ALA A 170 -16.46 3.42 -20.26
N TRP A 171 -17.15 2.37 -20.71
CA TRP A 171 -17.33 2.06 -22.14
C TRP A 171 -18.11 3.15 -22.89
N LEU A 172 -19.19 3.68 -22.29
CA LEU A 172 -19.98 4.78 -22.89
C LEU A 172 -19.17 6.08 -23.02
N SER A 173 -18.24 6.35 -22.10
CA SER A 173 -17.36 7.52 -22.17
C SER A 173 -16.17 7.36 -23.14
N GLY A 174 -15.78 6.13 -23.48
CA GLY A 174 -14.63 5.84 -24.35
C GLY A 174 -14.86 6.06 -25.84
N ASN A 175 -16.11 6.33 -26.27
CA ASN A 175 -16.49 6.41 -27.68
C ASN A 175 -16.51 7.85 -28.28
N LYS A 176 -15.74 8.78 -27.69
CA LYS A 176 -15.49 10.10 -28.28
C LYS A 176 -14.01 10.31 -28.59
N ARG A 177 -13.58 9.86 -29.77
CA ARG A 177 -12.90 10.61 -30.84
C ARG A 177 -12.14 9.66 -31.76
#